data_AF-A0A2D7MR05-F1
#
_entry.id   AF-A0A2D7MR05-F1
#
_cell.length_a   1.000
_cell.length_b   1.000
_cell.length_c   1.000
_cell.angle_alpha   90.00
_cell.angle_beta   90.00
_cell.angle_gamma   90.00
#
_symmetry.space_group_name_H-M   'P 1'
#
loop_
_entity.id
_entity.type
_entity.pdbx_description
1 polymer ?
#
loop_
_entity_poly.entity_id
_entity_poly.type
_entity_poly.pdbx_seq_one_letter_code
_entity_poly.pdbx_strand_id
1 'polypeptide(L)'
;MRILRLGCRGYNFEHITLLHCDTLIYGGWVPHLTFTFNLTSTKFSVHQYKRTYPERKDVRDKVWELHNKGWGYTKIHQYLQKNGYEIGKSRTTVDSMITKMKKREYILGLQDQIRKYEDFKIQYFRL
;
A
#
# COMPACT_ATOMS: atom_id res chain seq x y z
N MET A 1 -29.72 -25.48 21.14
CA MET A 1 -28.32 -25.08 21.38
C MET A 1 -28.19 -23.61 20.99
N ARG A 2 -27.74 -22.75 21.91
CA ARG A 2 -27.64 -21.29 21.77
C ARG A 2 -26.62 -20.89 20.70
N ILE A 3 -26.97 -19.95 19.84
CA ILE A 3 -25.98 -19.05 19.23
C ILE A 3 -26.40 -17.63 19.61
N LEU A 4 -25.64 -17.06 20.55
CA LEU A 4 -25.68 -15.65 20.90
C LEU A 4 -24.99 -14.88 19.78
N ARG A 5 -25.63 -13.83 19.22
CA ARG A 5 -24.89 -12.76 18.55
C ARG A 5 -25.13 -11.46 19.30
N LEU A 6 -24.01 -10.87 19.67
CA LEU A 6 -23.85 -9.69 20.52
C LEU A 6 -24.47 -8.47 19.85
N GLY A 7 -25.27 -7.73 20.61
CA GLY A 7 -25.77 -6.42 20.21
C GLY A 7 -24.65 -5.37 20.28
N CYS A 8 -24.54 -4.57 19.23
CA CYS A 8 -23.84 -3.29 19.27
C CYS A 8 -24.86 -2.17 19.51
N ARG A 9 -24.57 -1.36 20.53
CA ARG A 9 -25.35 -0.21 21.03
C ARG A 9 -25.33 1.00 20.07
N GLY A 10 -26.40 1.80 20.15
CA GLY A 10 -26.52 3.19 19.67
C GLY A 10 -26.88 3.25 18.18
N TYR A 11 -27.94 3.89 17.72
CA TYR A 11 -28.49 5.20 18.10
C TYR A 11 -30.02 5.20 17.98
N ASN A 12 -30.70 5.93 18.86
CA ASN A 12 -32.10 6.29 18.70
C ASN A 12 -32.22 7.20 17.48
N PHE A 13 -32.57 6.64 16.32
CA PHE A 13 -33.03 7.42 15.18
C PHE A 13 -34.54 7.27 15.14
N GLU A 14 -35.23 8.36 15.44
CA GLU A 14 -36.68 8.45 15.33
C GLU A 14 -37.13 7.95 13.95
N HIS A 15 -38.21 7.18 14.00
CA HIS A 15 -38.98 6.60 12.91
C HIS A 15 -38.73 7.21 11.51
N ILE A 16 -37.94 6.50 10.69
CA ILE A 16 -38.15 6.47 9.24
C ILE A 16 -38.81 5.12 8.93
N THR A 17 -40.10 5.02 9.22
CA THR A 17 -40.96 3.95 8.70
C THR A 17 -41.20 4.21 7.23
N LEU A 18 -40.29 3.79 6.35
CA LEU A 18 -40.53 3.67 4.91
C LEU A 18 -39.38 2.91 4.22
N LEU A 19 -39.28 1.61 4.48
CA LEU A 19 -38.80 0.69 3.46
C LEU A 19 -39.89 -0.39 3.33
N HIS A 20 -40.66 -0.33 2.25
CA HIS A 20 -41.33 -1.50 1.71
C HIS A 20 -40.25 -2.53 1.40
N CYS A 21 -39.85 -3.31 2.40
CA CYS A 21 -39.03 -4.48 2.19
C CYS A 21 -39.96 -5.59 1.72
N ASP A 22 -40.38 -5.52 0.45
CA ASP A 22 -41.03 -6.65 -0.19
C ASP A 22 -40.08 -7.84 -0.09
N THR A 23 -40.56 -8.94 0.50
CA THR A 23 -39.78 -10.17 0.58
C THR A 23 -39.69 -10.71 -0.84
N LEU A 24 -38.58 -10.48 -1.53
CA LEU A 24 -38.38 -11.03 -2.87
C LEU A 24 -38.30 -12.56 -2.78
N ILE A 25 -39.36 -13.24 -3.22
CA ILE A 25 -39.44 -14.70 -3.30
C ILE A 25 -38.69 -15.14 -4.57
N TYR A 26 -37.38 -15.34 -4.48
CA TYR A 26 -36.57 -15.66 -5.67
C TYR A 26 -36.61 -17.13 -6.13
N GLY A 27 -37.49 -17.98 -5.58
CA GLY A 27 -37.60 -19.38 -6.01
C GLY A 27 -36.30 -20.19 -5.92
N GLY A 28 -35.34 -19.78 -5.07
CA GLY A 28 -34.02 -20.39 -4.93
C GLY A 28 -32.88 -19.69 -5.68
N TRP A 29 -33.12 -18.55 -6.35
CA TRP A 29 -32.13 -17.80 -7.14
C TRP A 29 -31.70 -16.48 -6.50
N VAL A 30 -30.50 -16.37 -5.94
CA VAL A 30 -30.06 -15.13 -5.30
C VAL A 30 -29.40 -14.21 -6.33
N PRO A 31 -29.81 -12.93 -6.46
CA PRO A 31 -29.11 -11.97 -7.31
C PRO A 31 -27.79 -11.53 -6.66
N HIS A 32 -26.73 -11.51 -7.45
CA HIS A 32 -25.41 -11.02 -7.09
C HIS A 32 -25.01 -9.91 -8.07
N LEU A 33 -24.60 -8.77 -7.54
CA LEU A 33 -23.94 -7.72 -8.32
C LEU A 33 -22.49 -8.16 -8.57
N THR A 34 -22.15 -8.41 -9.82
CA THR A 34 -20.79 -8.71 -10.25
C THR A 34 -20.24 -7.53 -11.04
N PHE A 35 -18.98 -7.21 -10.79
CA PHE A 35 -18.28 -6.14 -11.52
C PHE A 35 -16.84 -6.54 -11.81
N THR A 36 -16.38 -6.13 -12.99
CA THR A 36 -15.01 -6.34 -13.45
C THR A 36 -14.29 -5.01 -13.47
N PHE A 37 -13.09 -4.95 -12.90
CA PHE A 37 -12.28 -3.74 -12.90
C PHE A 37 -10.81 -4.04 -13.14
N ASN A 38 -10.15 -3.11 -13.82
CA ASN A 38 -8.71 -3.16 -14.06
C ASN A 38 -7.98 -2.41 -12.96
N LEU A 39 -7.32 -3.18 -12.10
CA LEU A 39 -6.43 -2.66 -11.06
C LEU A 39 -4.99 -2.62 -11.57
N THR A 40 -4.34 -1.47 -11.45
CA THR A 40 -2.87 -1.40 -11.58
C THR A 40 -2.27 -1.13 -10.22
N SER A 41 -1.48 -2.09 -9.75
CA SER A 41 -0.83 -2.03 -8.45
C SER A 41 0.61 -2.51 -8.54
N THR A 42 1.51 -1.78 -7.90
CA THR A 42 2.91 -2.20 -7.72
C THR A 42 3.03 -3.21 -6.55
N LYS A 43 1.97 -3.48 -5.78
CA LYS A 43 1.99 -4.41 -4.63
C LYS A 43 2.32 -5.85 -5.02
N PHE A 44 1.90 -6.29 -6.20
CA PHE A 44 2.15 -7.65 -6.68
C PHE A 44 3.45 -7.80 -7.48
N SER A 45 4.19 -6.73 -7.71
CA SER A 45 5.40 -6.79 -8.50
C SER A 45 6.59 -7.36 -7.71
N VAL A 46 7.37 -8.24 -8.33
CA VAL A 46 8.57 -8.86 -7.71
C VAL A 46 9.78 -7.92 -7.86
N HIS A 47 9.69 -6.71 -7.29
CA HIS A 47 10.75 -5.72 -7.39
C HIS A 47 11.80 -5.90 -6.30
N GLN A 48 13.08 -5.89 -6.68
CA GLN A 48 14.22 -5.92 -5.75
C GLN A 48 14.17 -4.83 -4.66
N TYR A 49 13.47 -3.72 -4.91
CA TYR A 49 13.34 -2.60 -3.99
C TYR A 49 12.42 -2.86 -2.79
N LYS A 50 11.63 -3.95 -2.81
CA LYS A 50 10.87 -4.40 -1.63
C LYS A 50 11.74 -5.11 -0.61
N ARG A 51 12.92 -5.62 -1.02
CA ARG A 51 13.83 -6.32 -0.11
C ARG A 51 14.41 -5.36 0.92
N THR A 52 14.44 -5.80 2.16
CA THR A 52 15.06 -5.09 3.28
C THR A 52 16.40 -5.72 3.59
N TYR A 53 17.40 -4.86 3.84
CA TYR A 53 18.78 -5.22 4.13
C TYR A 53 19.14 -4.58 5.47
N PRO A 54 18.87 -5.27 6.60
CA PRO A 54 19.04 -4.69 7.93
C PRO A 54 20.50 -4.32 8.23
N GLU A 55 21.46 -5.06 7.70
CA GLU A 55 22.90 -4.89 7.94
C GLU A 55 23.47 -3.56 7.42
N ARG A 56 22.79 -2.93 6.46
CA ARG A 56 23.18 -1.61 5.91
C ARG A 56 22.17 -0.52 6.22
N LYS A 57 21.26 -0.76 7.15
CA LYS A 57 20.20 0.20 7.51
C LYS A 57 20.80 1.48 8.07
N ASP A 58 21.72 1.38 9.01
CA ASP A 58 22.27 2.53 9.72
C ASP A 58 22.98 3.52 8.78
N VAL A 59 23.85 3.02 7.90
CA VAL A 59 24.55 3.84 6.89
C VAL A 59 23.53 4.48 5.94
N ARG A 60 22.54 3.71 5.49
CA ARG A 60 21.55 4.18 4.51
C ARG A 60 20.65 5.26 5.09
N ASP A 61 20.17 5.07 6.31
CA ASP A 61 19.32 6.02 7.02
C ASP A 61 20.10 7.33 7.24
N LYS A 62 21.39 7.24 7.61
CA LYS A 62 22.26 8.42 7.76
C LYS A 62 22.52 9.16 6.46
N VAL A 63 22.80 8.43 5.37
CA VAL A 63 22.95 9.02 4.02
C VAL A 63 21.68 9.79 3.63
N TRP A 64 20.51 9.21 3.89
CA TRP A 64 19.23 9.83 3.54
C TRP A 64 18.93 11.06 4.39
N GLU A 65 19.19 10.99 5.70
CA GLU A 65 19.09 12.12 6.61
C GLU A 65 19.93 13.31 6.12
N LEU A 66 21.20 13.07 5.75
CA LEU A 66 22.11 14.12 5.27
C LEU A 66 21.73 14.64 3.87
N HIS A 67 21.26 13.77 2.97
CA HIS A 67 20.78 14.17 1.66
C HIS A 67 19.54 15.07 1.78
N ASN A 68 18.61 14.75 2.69
CA ASN A 68 17.41 15.57 2.93
C ASN A 68 17.74 16.92 3.58
N LYS A 69 18.90 17.04 4.26
CA LYS A 69 19.46 18.33 4.71
C LYS A 69 20.13 19.14 3.57
N GLY A 70 20.12 18.65 2.33
CA GLY A 70 20.69 19.34 1.17
C GLY A 70 22.19 19.13 0.98
N TRP A 71 22.81 18.13 1.61
CA TRP A 71 24.24 17.88 1.44
C TRP A 71 24.54 17.16 0.12
N GLY A 72 25.60 17.59 -0.58
CA GLY A 72 26.09 16.89 -1.76
C GLY A 72 26.72 15.53 -1.42
N TYR A 73 26.63 14.57 -2.35
CA TYR A 73 27.11 13.19 -2.14
C TYR A 73 28.60 13.10 -1.75
N THR A 74 29.46 13.99 -2.27
CA THR A 74 30.87 14.06 -1.89
C THR A 74 31.05 14.46 -0.42
N LYS A 75 30.27 15.44 0.06
CA LYS A 75 30.32 15.90 1.46
C LYS A 75 29.81 14.82 2.41
N ILE A 76 28.76 14.12 2.01
CA ILE A 76 28.20 12.98 2.76
C ILE A 76 29.24 11.86 2.87
N HIS A 77 29.91 11.52 1.76
CA HIS A 77 30.94 10.47 1.75
C HIS A 77 32.10 10.78 2.71
N GLN A 78 32.61 12.01 2.68
CA GLN A 78 33.66 12.46 3.60
C GLN A 78 33.21 12.42 5.07
N TYR A 79 31.97 12.84 5.35
CA TYR A 79 31.40 12.76 6.68
C TYR A 79 31.33 11.30 7.17
N LEU A 80 30.84 10.37 6.35
CA LEU A 80 30.71 8.98 6.73
C LEU A 80 32.08 8.34 7.01
N GLN A 81 33.10 8.63 6.20
CA GLN A 81 34.46 8.17 6.44
C GLN A 81 35.04 8.71 7.75
N LYS A 82 34.86 10.01 8.02
CA LYS A 82 35.38 10.64 9.25
C LYS A 82 34.73 10.09 10.52
N ASN A 83 33.46 9.68 10.43
CA ASN A 83 32.71 9.12 11.56
C ASN A 83 32.79 7.58 11.66
N GLY A 84 33.66 6.93 10.88
CA GLY A 84 33.93 5.49 11.00
C GLY A 84 32.82 4.56 10.47
N TYR A 85 31.93 5.05 9.60
CA TYR A 85 30.93 4.20 8.98
C TYR A 85 31.54 3.22 7.96
N GLU A 86 31.01 2.00 7.89
CA GLU A 86 31.40 0.99 6.91
C GLU A 86 30.94 1.38 5.49
N ILE A 87 31.76 2.18 4.79
CA ILE A 87 31.50 2.60 3.42
C ILE A 87 32.69 2.31 2.50
N GLY A 88 32.38 2.06 1.23
CA GLY A 88 33.41 1.88 0.20
C GLY A 88 34.26 3.14 0.01
N LYS A 89 35.50 2.93 -0.48
CA LYS A 89 36.47 4.01 -0.72
C LYS A 89 35.96 5.05 -1.73
N SER A 90 35.10 4.66 -2.67
CA SER A 90 34.61 5.57 -3.72
C SER A 90 33.43 6.43 -3.26
N ARG A 91 33.50 7.73 -3.56
CA ARG A 91 32.38 8.67 -3.39
C ARG A 91 31.13 8.31 -4.21
N THR A 92 31.31 7.61 -5.33
CA THR A 92 30.20 7.18 -6.20
C THR A 92 29.30 6.13 -5.52
N THR A 93 29.79 5.48 -4.46
CA THR A 93 28.95 4.57 -3.66
C THR A 93 27.76 5.29 -3.04
N VAL A 94 27.98 6.49 -2.47
CA VAL A 94 26.91 7.32 -1.89
C VAL A 94 25.92 7.79 -2.95
N ASP A 95 26.43 8.24 -4.11
CA ASP A 95 25.57 8.67 -5.22
C ASP A 95 24.64 7.54 -5.71
N SER A 96 25.19 6.32 -5.86
CA SER A 96 24.40 5.15 -6.24
C SER A 96 23.37 4.77 -5.17
N MET A 97 23.68 4.98 -3.88
CA MET A 97 22.74 4.76 -2.78
C MET A 97 21.57 5.74 -2.88
N ILE A 98 21.85 7.04 -3.00
CA ILE A 98 20.83 8.09 -3.15
C ILE A 98 19.93 7.80 -4.35
N THR A 99 20.52 7.45 -5.49
CA THR A 99 19.76 7.12 -6.72
C THR A 99 18.83 5.91 -6.50
N LYS A 100 19.30 4.85 -5.83
CA LYS A 100 18.48 3.68 -5.51
C LYS A 100 17.38 4.00 -4.50
N MET A 101 17.63 4.90 -3.56
CA MET A 101 16.64 5.34 -2.57
C MET A 101 15.52 6.16 -3.22
N LYS A 102 15.86 7.13 -4.07
CA LYS A 102 14.86 7.90 -4.86
C LYS A 102 13.96 6.98 -5.70
N LYS A 103 14.56 5.99 -6.38
CA LYS A 103 13.80 4.98 -7.13
C LYS A 103 12.89 4.16 -6.23
N ARG A 104 13.37 3.76 -5.05
CA ARG A 104 12.57 3.00 -4.07
C ARG A 104 11.40 3.81 -3.55
N GLU A 105 11.61 5.08 -3.20
CA GLU A 105 10.57 5.99 -2.75
C GLU A 105 9.49 6.18 -3.83
N TYR A 106 9.90 6.38 -5.08
CA TYR A 106 8.97 6.46 -6.21
C TYR A 106 8.14 5.18 -6.39
N ILE A 107 8.79 4.01 -6.39
CA ILE A 107 8.12 2.72 -6.59
C ILE A 107 7.17 2.38 -5.44
N LEU A 108 7.56 2.68 -4.20
CA LEU A 108 6.74 2.40 -3.00
C LEU A 108 5.64 3.45 -2.78
N GLY A 109 5.88 4.69 -3.22
CA GLY A 109 4.91 5.78 -3.19
C GLY A 109 3.87 5.71 -4.30
N LEU A 110 4.01 4.79 -5.28
CA LEU A 110 3.00 4.55 -6.29
C LEU A 110 1.72 4.03 -5.62
N GLN A 111 0.69 4.88 -5.60
CA GLN A 111 -0.62 4.51 -5.09
C GLN A 111 -1.30 3.55 -6.06
N ASP A 112 -2.03 2.57 -5.52
CA ASP A 112 -2.86 1.68 -6.33
C ASP A 112 -3.95 2.49 -7.01
N GLN A 113 -4.07 2.34 -8.32
CA GLN A 113 -5.08 3.04 -9.11
C GLN A 113 -6.00 2.04 -9.79
N ILE A 114 -7.30 2.21 -9.54
CA ILE A 114 -8.34 1.57 -10.36
C ILE A 114 -8.37 2.36 -11.67
N ARG A 115 -7.91 1.73 -12.75
CA ARG A 115 -7.81 2.40 -14.05
C ARG A 115 -9.17 2.54 -14.73
N LYS A 116 -9.99 1.49 -14.63
CA LYS A 116 -11.28 1.42 -15.32
C LYS A 116 -12.17 0.36 -14.69
N TYR A 117 -13.45 0.68 -14.54
CA TYR A 117 -14.51 -0.31 -14.37
C TYR A 117 -14.96 -0.74 -15.76
N GLU A 118 -14.87 -2.03 -16.04
CA GLU A 118 -15.19 -2.56 -17.37
C GLU A 118 -16.67 -2.88 -17.52
N ASP A 119 -17.26 -3.47 -16.48
CA ASP A 119 -18.61 -4.02 -16.59
C ASP A 119 -19.27 -4.17 -15.22
N PHE A 120 -20.57 -3.98 -15.17
CA PHE A 120 -21.42 -4.18 -14.00
C PHE A 120 -22.64 -5.00 -14.42
N LYS A 121 -22.81 -6.17 -13.81
CA LYS A 121 -23.85 -7.14 -14.15
C LYS A 121 -24.56 -7.64 -12.90
N ILE A 122 -25.85 -7.93 -13.02
CA ILE A 122 -26.58 -8.67 -12.00
C ILE A 122 -26.68 -10.11 -12.49
N GLN A 123 -26.12 -11.04 -11.73
CA GLN A 123 -26.12 -12.46 -12.03
C GLN A 123 -26.90 -13.21 -10.96
N TYR A 124 -27.74 -14.16 -11.38
CA TYR A 124 -28.52 -14.97 -10.46
C TYR A 124 -27.84 -16.31 -10.26
N PHE A 125 -27.52 -16.66 -9.02
CA PHE A 125 -26.93 -17.95 -8.65
C PHE A 125 -27.95 -18.77 -7.87
N ARG A 126 -28.00 -20.08 -8.15
CA ARG A 126 -28.87 -21.01 -7.42
C ARG A 126 -28.15 -21.48 -6.16
N LEU A 127 -28.83 -21.38 -5.01
CA LEU A 127 -28.37 -21.95 -3.73
C LEU A 127 -28.55 -23.47 -3.69
#